data_AF-A0A4Q8R3X1-F1
#
_entry.id   AF-A0A4Q8R3X1-F1
#
_cell.length_a   1.000
_cell.length_b   1.000
_cell.length_c   1.000
_cell.angle_alpha   90.00
_cell.angle_beta   90.00
_cell.angle_gamma   90.00
#
_symmetry.space_group_name_H-M   'P 1'
#
loop_
_entity.id
_entity.type
_entity.pdbx_description
1 polymer ?
#
loop_
_entity_poly.entity_id
_entity_poly.type
_entity_poly.pdbx_seq_one_letter_code
_entity_poly.pdbx_strand_id
1 'polypeptide(L)'
;MSPPRFVHRKISGADFDAALERQGLTRKSFARVFCQNLVTVNRWGRDNKGQIQDIPSWVPIALTLLTLPNALGTARMAAAAMIQADRLHPELGEYPYQKLRQMPADADVEDGEDR
;
A
#
# COMPACT_ATOMS: atom_id res chain seq x y z
N MET A 1 -7.29 -29.06 -24.28
CA MET A 1 -7.26 -28.51 -22.91
C MET A 1 -8.67 -28.48 -22.37
N SER A 2 -8.93 -29.03 -21.18
CA SER A 2 -10.24 -28.88 -20.54
C SER A 2 -10.46 -27.41 -20.17
N PRO A 3 -11.69 -26.87 -20.30
CA PRO A 3 -11.96 -25.49 -19.95
C PRO A 3 -11.66 -25.22 -18.47
N PRO A 4 -11.31 -23.99 -18.10
CA PRO A 4 -11.03 -23.65 -16.71
C PRO A 4 -12.27 -23.87 -15.84
N ARG A 5 -12.06 -24.47 -14.66
CA ARG A 5 -13.13 -24.78 -13.68
C ARG A 5 -13.85 -23.53 -13.17
N PHE A 6 -13.14 -22.41 -13.06
CA PHE A 6 -13.67 -21.16 -12.52
C PHE A 6 -13.29 -19.98 -13.41
N VAL A 7 -14.24 -19.06 -13.57
CA VAL A 7 -14.06 -17.76 -14.21
C VAL A 7 -14.27 -16.71 -13.14
N HIS A 8 -13.26 -15.89 -12.88
CA HIS A 8 -13.31 -14.85 -11.86
C HIS A 8 -13.71 -13.51 -12.47
N ARG A 9 -14.49 -12.73 -11.70
CA ARG A 9 -14.82 -11.36 -12.07
C ARG A 9 -13.53 -10.53 -12.11
N LYS A 10 -13.32 -9.84 -13.24
CA LYS A 10 -12.31 -8.78 -13.36
C LYS A 10 -12.95 -7.43 -12.98
N ILE A 11 -12.15 -6.52 -12.47
CA ILE A 11 -12.55 -5.13 -12.24
C ILE A 11 -11.80 -4.23 -13.22
N SER A 12 -12.46 -3.15 -13.66
CA SER A 12 -11.82 -2.15 -14.50
C SER A 12 -10.88 -1.26 -13.69
N GLY A 13 -10.05 -0.48 -14.38
CA GLY A 13 -9.25 0.57 -13.73
C GLY A 13 -10.11 1.60 -12.99
N ALA A 14 -11.27 1.95 -13.56
CA ALA A 14 -12.22 2.87 -12.95
C ALA A 14 -12.86 2.28 -11.68
N ASP A 15 -13.25 1.00 -11.69
CA ASP A 15 -13.77 0.31 -10.51
C ASP A 15 -12.72 0.23 -9.39
N PHE A 16 -11.45 0.00 -9.76
CA PHE A 16 -10.35 -0.02 -8.82
C PHE A 16 -10.14 1.35 -8.17
N ASP A 17 -10.11 2.42 -8.97
CA ASP A 17 -9.94 3.78 -8.45
C ASP A 17 -11.10 4.20 -7.54
N ALA A 18 -12.35 3.90 -7.95
CA ALA A 18 -13.52 4.17 -7.12
C ALA A 18 -13.52 3.36 -5.80
N ALA A 19 -13.05 2.11 -5.82
CA ALA A 19 -12.94 1.31 -4.61
C ALA A 19 -11.86 1.85 -3.65
N LEU A 20 -10.75 2.37 -4.17
CA LEU A 20 -9.73 3.03 -3.35
C LEU A 20 -10.26 4.32 -2.73
N GLU A 21 -10.96 5.15 -3.51
CA GLU A 21 -11.53 6.41 -3.05
C GLU A 21 -12.52 6.22 -1.90
N ARG A 22 -13.40 5.22 -1.99
CA ARG A 22 -14.33 4.85 -0.89
C ARG A 22 -13.62 4.52 0.42
N GLN A 23 -12.37 4.07 0.35
CA GLN A 23 -11.53 3.73 1.51
C GLN A 23 -10.58 4.87 1.90
N GLY A 24 -10.68 6.04 1.27
CA GLY A 24 -9.74 7.15 1.47
C GLY A 24 -8.30 6.83 1.03
N LEU A 25 -8.15 5.97 0.03
CA LEU A 25 -6.85 5.53 -0.48
C LEU A 25 -6.58 6.07 -1.88
N THR A 26 -5.28 6.21 -2.18
CA THR A 26 -4.77 6.40 -3.53
C THR A 26 -4.08 5.12 -3.99
N ARG A 27 -3.79 4.99 -5.29
CA ARG A 27 -2.93 3.91 -5.80
C ARG A 27 -1.56 3.86 -5.13
N LYS A 28 -0.99 5.02 -4.77
CA LYS A 28 0.27 5.13 -4.01
C LYS A 28 0.13 4.55 -2.62
N SER A 29 -0.94 4.91 -1.91
CA SER A 29 -1.22 4.37 -0.57
C SER A 29 -1.47 2.86 -0.63
N PHE A 30 -2.24 2.38 -1.62
CA PHE A 30 -2.48 0.96 -1.85
C PHE A 30 -1.17 0.20 -2.10
N ALA A 31 -0.32 0.71 -3.00
CA ALA A 31 0.96 0.09 -3.31
C ALA A 31 1.83 -0.08 -2.06
N ARG A 32 1.84 0.92 -1.17
CA ARG A 32 2.57 0.87 0.10
C ARG A 32 1.99 -0.17 1.06
N VAL A 33 0.67 -0.21 1.22
CA VAL A 33 0.00 -1.14 2.17
C VAL A 33 0.12 -2.60 1.72
N PHE A 34 0.07 -2.87 0.41
CA PHE A 34 0.14 -4.25 -0.12
C PHE A 34 1.52 -4.63 -0.66
N CYS A 35 2.56 -3.87 -0.30
CA CYS A 35 3.94 -4.09 -0.71
C CYS A 35 4.11 -4.29 -2.23
N GLN A 36 3.34 -3.57 -3.03
CA GLN A 36 3.37 -3.64 -4.49
C GLN A 36 4.25 -2.54 -5.09
N ASN A 37 4.81 -2.80 -6.26
CA ASN A 37 5.52 -1.78 -7.02
C ASN A 37 4.52 -0.72 -7.54
N LEU A 38 4.77 0.54 -7.21
CA LEU A 38 3.88 1.66 -7.60
C LEU A 38 3.73 1.81 -9.11
N VAL A 39 4.79 1.59 -9.89
CA VAL A 39 4.73 1.66 -11.36
C VAL A 39 3.78 0.60 -11.89
N THR A 40 3.82 -0.61 -11.34
CA THR A 40 2.90 -1.70 -11.68
C THR A 40 1.45 -1.34 -11.32
N VAL A 41 1.20 -0.88 -10.09
CA VAL A 41 -0.15 -0.49 -9.64
C VAL A 41 -0.71 0.67 -10.47
N ASN A 42 0.12 1.61 -10.91
CA ASN A 42 -0.31 2.72 -11.76
C ASN A 42 -0.70 2.28 -13.18
N ARG A 43 -0.18 1.16 -13.68
CA ARG A 43 -0.51 0.63 -15.01
C ARG A 43 -1.81 -0.20 -15.02
N TRP A 44 -2.22 -0.73 -13.88
CA TRP A 44 -3.43 -1.53 -13.74
C TRP A 44 -4.70 -0.86 -14.26
N GLY A 45 -5.42 -1.56 -15.14
CA GLY A 45 -6.63 -1.07 -15.77
C GLY A 45 -6.44 0.17 -16.65
N ARG A 46 -5.19 0.52 -16.99
CA ARG A 46 -4.85 1.59 -17.92
C ARG A 46 -4.29 1.00 -19.21
N ASP A 47 -4.53 1.71 -20.31
CA ASP A 47 -3.91 1.41 -21.59
C ASP A 47 -2.41 1.77 -21.53
N ASN A 48 -1.58 0.82 -21.94
CA ASN A 48 -0.19 1.04 -22.27
C ASN A 48 0.10 0.42 -23.65
N LYS A 49 0.19 1.25 -24.69
CA LYS A 49 0.48 0.86 -26.08
C LYS A 49 -0.54 -0.12 -26.66
N GLY A 50 -1.83 0.12 -26.42
CA GLY A 50 -2.94 -0.72 -26.89
C GLY A 50 -3.15 -1.98 -26.06
N GLN A 51 -2.47 -2.12 -24.91
CA GLN A 51 -2.66 -3.22 -23.99
C GLN A 51 -3.09 -2.70 -22.63
N ILE A 52 -4.28 -3.11 -22.19
CA ILE A 52 -4.75 -2.85 -20.83
C ILE A 52 -4.11 -3.87 -19.90
N GLN A 53 -3.38 -3.39 -18.90
CA GLN A 53 -2.83 -4.30 -17.90
C GLN A 53 -3.94 -4.78 -16.95
N ASP A 54 -4.18 -6.08 -16.93
CA ASP A 54 -5.14 -6.69 -16.03
C ASP A 54 -4.81 -6.41 -14.55
N ILE A 55 -5.87 -6.24 -13.77
CA ILE A 55 -5.79 -6.15 -12.32
C ILE A 55 -5.73 -7.58 -11.76
N PRO A 56 -4.76 -7.93 -10.89
CA PRO A 56 -4.68 -9.26 -10.31
C PRO A 56 -5.97 -9.65 -9.58
N SER A 57 -6.39 -10.92 -9.70
CA SER A 57 -7.67 -11.42 -9.16
C SER A 57 -7.78 -11.34 -7.63
N TRP A 58 -6.66 -11.24 -6.91
CA TRP A 58 -6.66 -11.04 -5.47
C TRP A 58 -6.99 -9.60 -5.06
N VAL A 59 -6.80 -8.61 -5.93
CA VAL A 59 -7.03 -7.19 -5.61
C VAL A 59 -8.49 -6.91 -5.26
N PRO A 60 -9.50 -7.38 -6.02
CA PRO A 60 -10.90 -7.28 -5.60
C PRO A 60 -11.18 -7.89 -4.22
N ILE A 61 -10.51 -9.00 -3.88
CA ILE A 61 -10.64 -9.66 -2.58
C ILE A 61 -10.06 -8.76 -1.48
N ALA A 62 -8.86 -8.21 -1.69
CA ALA A 62 -8.23 -7.29 -0.77
C ALA A 62 -9.07 -6.01 -0.55
N LEU A 63 -9.60 -5.42 -1.62
CA LEU A 63 -10.51 -4.27 -1.53
C LEU A 63 -11.79 -4.59 -0.75
N THR A 64 -12.33 -5.80 -0.94
CA THR A 64 -13.48 -6.28 -0.16
C THR A 64 -13.13 -6.44 1.30
N LEU A 65 -11.96 -7.01 1.63
CA LEU A 65 -11.53 -7.16 3.03
C LEU A 65 -11.32 -5.80 3.73
N LEU A 66 -10.89 -4.78 2.98
CA LEU A 66 -10.72 -3.42 3.53
C LEU A 66 -12.04 -2.76 3.95
N THR A 67 -13.21 -3.28 3.57
CA THR A 67 -14.50 -2.76 4.05
C THR A 67 -14.83 -3.21 5.48
N LEU A 68 -14.11 -4.22 6.00
CA LEU A 68 -14.31 -4.69 7.36
C LEU A 68 -13.81 -3.66 8.38
N PRO A 69 -14.46 -3.55 9.56
CA PRO A 69 -14.02 -2.66 10.61
C PRO A 69 -12.53 -2.88 10.95
N ASN A 70 -11.79 -1.77 11.10
CA ASN A 70 -10.36 -1.74 11.44
C ASN A 70 -9.41 -2.39 10.41
N ALA A 71 -9.90 -2.95 9.29
CA ALA A 71 -9.08 -3.71 8.35
C ALA A 71 -7.94 -2.87 7.75
N LEU A 72 -8.19 -1.60 7.43
CA LEU A 72 -7.16 -0.71 6.91
C LEU A 72 -6.03 -0.45 7.93
N GLY A 73 -6.38 -0.27 9.20
CA GLY A 73 -5.40 -0.12 10.28
C GLY A 73 -4.55 -1.38 10.43
N THR A 74 -5.21 -2.55 10.47
CA THR A 74 -4.53 -3.86 10.53
C THR A 74 -3.63 -4.09 9.33
N ALA A 75 -4.09 -3.76 8.11
CA ALA A 75 -3.28 -3.89 6.89
C ALA A 75 -2.04 -3.00 6.93
N ARG A 76 -2.14 -1.77 7.44
CA ARG A 76 -1.00 -0.87 7.64
C ARG A 76 0.01 -1.43 8.64
N MET A 77 -0.46 -1.99 9.76
CA MET A 77 0.42 -2.63 10.74
C MET A 77 1.12 -3.86 10.16
N ALA A 78 0.39 -4.70 9.43
CA ALA A 78 0.96 -5.84 8.73
C ALA A 78 2.01 -5.40 7.69
N ALA A 79 1.72 -4.36 6.92
CA ALA A 79 2.67 -3.79 5.96
C ALA A 79 3.94 -3.25 6.64
N ALA A 80 3.79 -2.58 7.79
CA ALA A 80 4.93 -2.07 8.56
C ALA A 80 5.83 -3.20 9.07
N ALA A 81 5.25 -4.33 9.51
CA ALA A 81 5.99 -5.50 9.94
C ALA A 81 6.80 -6.18 8.81
N MET A 82 6.50 -5.88 7.54
CA MET A 82 7.22 -6.40 6.38
C MET A 82 8.42 -5.53 5.97
N ILE A 83 8.60 -4.35 6.57
CA ILE A 83 9.71 -3.45 6.23
C ILE A 83 11.01 -4.00 6.84
N GLN A 84 12.02 -4.22 6.00
CA GLN A 84 13.34 -4.69 6.42
C GLN A 84 14.33 -3.53 6.65
N ALA A 85 14.26 -2.49 5.82
CA ALA A 85 15.19 -1.37 5.86
C ALA A 85 14.53 -0.08 5.37
N ASP A 86 14.90 1.05 5.98
CA ASP A 86 14.64 2.38 5.43
C ASP A 86 15.88 2.87 4.68
N ARG A 87 15.72 3.12 3.37
CA ARG A 87 16.81 3.61 2.53
C ARG A 87 17.01 5.12 2.60
N LEU A 88 16.04 5.85 3.14
CA LEU A 88 16.18 7.29 3.39
C LEU A 88 16.94 7.56 4.69
N HIS A 89 16.91 6.60 5.62
CA HIS A 89 17.56 6.68 6.93
C HIS A 89 18.44 5.45 7.23
N PRO A 90 19.46 5.17 6.39
CA PRO A 90 20.34 4.02 6.60
C PRO A 90 21.09 4.07 7.94
N GLU A 91 21.29 5.26 8.51
CA GLU A 91 21.92 5.50 9.80
C GLU A 91 21.17 4.87 10.98
N LEU A 92 19.84 4.71 10.87
CA LEU A 92 18.99 4.18 11.93
C LEU A 92 19.02 2.64 12.02
N GLY A 93 19.64 1.96 11.04
CA GLY A 93 19.76 0.50 10.98
C GLY A 93 18.52 -0.22 10.46
N GLU A 94 18.39 -1.51 10.76
CA GLU A 94 17.24 -2.34 10.31
C GLU A 94 15.92 -1.89 10.94
N TYR A 95 14.85 -1.91 10.14
CA TYR A 95 13.50 -1.56 10.61
C TYR A 95 12.89 -2.71 11.44
N PRO A 96 12.06 -2.47 12.48
CA PRO A 96 11.63 -1.19 13.06
C PRO A 96 12.71 -0.63 13.99
N TYR A 97 13.59 0.17 13.42
CA TYR A 97 14.78 0.80 13.99
C TYR A 97 15.16 0.26 15.37
N GLN A 98 15.93 -0.83 15.40
CA GLN A 98 16.35 -1.44 16.67
C GLN A 98 17.12 -0.44 17.57
N LYS A 99 17.75 0.57 16.96
CA LYS A 99 18.49 1.65 17.64
C LYS A 99 17.61 2.79 18.17
N LEU A 100 16.33 2.89 17.80
CA LEU A 100 15.44 3.93 18.33
C LEU A 100 15.09 3.71 19.82
N ARG A 101 15.29 2.49 20.35
CA ARG A 101 15.19 2.21 21.79
C ARG A 101 16.28 2.90 22.63
N GLN A 102 17.27 3.53 21.99
CA GLN A 102 18.36 4.30 22.63
C GLN A 102 18.35 5.79 22.25
N MET A 103 17.27 6.30 21.63
CA MET A 103 17.11 7.75 21.53
C MET A 103 16.51 8.27 22.83
N PRO A 104 17.13 9.23 23.54
CA PRO A 104 16.45 9.94 24.62
C PRO A 104 15.18 10.54 24.02
N ALA A 105 14.07 10.42 24.75
CA ALA A 105 12.76 10.96 24.35
C ALA A 105 12.97 12.37 23.78
N ASP A 106 12.37 12.61 22.62
CA ASP A 106 12.43 13.86 21.89
C ASP A 106 12.53 15.03 22.87
N ALA A 107 13.68 15.70 22.91
CA ALA A 107 13.75 17.00 23.54
C ALA A 107 12.71 17.83 22.81
N ASP A 108 11.71 18.28 23.57
CA ASP A 108 10.67 19.19 23.12
C ASP A 108 11.33 20.25 22.23
N VAL A 109 11.11 20.16 20.91
CA VAL A 109 11.39 21.28 20.04
C VAL A 109 10.26 22.26 20.34
N GLU A 110 10.48 23.06 21.38
CA GLU A 110 9.68 24.25 21.64
C GLU A 110 9.65 25.06 20.35
N ASP A 111 8.44 25.38 19.89
CA ASP A 111 8.16 26.38 18.88
C ASP A 111 8.84 27.70 19.32
N GLY A 112 10.02 27.95 18.76
CA GLY A 112 10.69 29.24 18.84
C GLY A 112 10.21 30.11 17.68
N GLU A 113 9.14 30.89 17.93
CA GLU A 113 8.96 32.19 17.29
C GLU A 113 10.24 33.05 17.43
N ASP A 114 10.37 34.05 16.54
CA ASP A 114 11.33 35.16 16.54
C ASP A 114 12.71 34.96 15.87
N ARG A 115 12.77 35.20 14.55
CA ARG A 115 13.27 36.44 13.89
C ARG A 115 13.65 36.26 12.42
#